data_AF-X1HKH8-F1
#
_entry.id   AF-X1HKH8-F1
#
_cell.length_a   1.000
_cell.length_b   1.000
_cell.length_c   1.000
_cell.angle_alpha   90.00
_cell.angle_beta   90.00
_cell.angle_gamma   90.00
#
_symmetry.space_group_name_H-M   'P 1'
#
loop_
_entity.id
_entity.type
_entity.pdbx_description
1 polymer ?
#
loop_
_entity_poly.entity_id
_entity_poly.type
_entity_poly.pdbx_seq_one_letter_code
_entity_poly.pdbx_strand_id
1 'polypeptide(L)'
;TQLQSELNSIKFNTKKDNPYIIALEDKITNSKKAIIENIKNEKKTSQIALNDLDLRIDQINETVNQFPKTQRELFGFERKFKLNDALYTYLLQKRSETLIAKASNLPLNEILDPARTDKYGIVSSNKKLNYIIGIILALIIPGIIVYLKYFLSDKVISNKDVEENVNLPILGYILRNKQKENNLVFDNPNSVIAESFRTLRTNIQFSSNSNQVILITSSMKCEGKSFVSLNLASCLALNNKKTILLKFDLRNPILFINDVIKKEGLSNYLSGLCEIEDIIQQT
;
A
#
# COMPACT_ATOMS: atom_id res chain seq x y z
N THR A 1 9.91 -47.01 -43.88
CA THR A 1 9.11 -46.26 -42.88
C THR A 1 9.19 -44.75 -43.09
N GLN A 2 10.38 -44.16 -43.26
CA GLN A 2 10.52 -42.71 -43.53
C GLN A 2 9.82 -42.23 -44.83
N LEU A 3 10.08 -42.85 -45.99
CA LEU A 3 9.45 -42.47 -47.27
C LEU A 3 7.91 -42.53 -47.24
N GLN A 4 7.34 -43.44 -46.44
CA GLN A 4 5.89 -43.64 -46.34
C GLN A 4 5.26 -42.62 -45.38
N SER A 5 6.01 -42.19 -44.35
CA SER A 5 5.66 -41.05 -43.50
C SER A 5 5.69 -39.74 -44.29
N GLU A 6 6.68 -39.57 -45.18
CA GLU A 6 6.84 -38.39 -46.04
C GLU A 6 5.77 -38.33 -47.15
N LEU A 7 5.42 -39.47 -47.75
CA LEU A 7 4.27 -39.55 -48.65
C LEU A 7 2.98 -39.11 -47.94
N ASN A 8 2.75 -39.61 -46.72
CA ASN A 8 1.53 -39.32 -45.97
C ASN A 8 1.42 -37.85 -45.56
N SER A 9 2.53 -37.18 -45.21
CA SER A 9 2.51 -35.75 -44.88
C SER A 9 2.22 -34.87 -46.11
N ILE A 10 2.77 -35.21 -47.27
CA ILE A 10 2.56 -34.45 -48.52
C ILE A 10 1.14 -34.69 -49.09
N LYS A 11 0.62 -35.91 -48.98
CA LYS A 11 -0.72 -36.29 -49.45
C LYS A 11 -1.84 -35.62 -48.65
N PHE A 12 -1.58 -35.22 -47.40
CA PHE A 12 -2.56 -34.51 -46.56
C PHE A 12 -2.76 -33.04 -46.96
N ASN A 13 -1.74 -32.41 -47.56
CA ASN A 13 -1.73 -30.97 -47.86
C ASN A 13 -1.87 -30.62 -49.35
N THR A 14 -1.98 -31.59 -50.25
CA THR A 14 -1.91 -31.34 -51.71
C THR A 14 -2.93 -32.16 -52.53
N LYS A 15 -3.42 -31.61 -53.66
CA LYS A 15 -4.33 -32.30 -54.59
C LYS A 15 -3.67 -33.55 -55.21
N LYS A 16 -4.48 -34.58 -55.52
CA LYS A 16 -4.07 -35.95 -55.90
C LYS A 16 -3.11 -36.07 -57.09
N ASP A 17 -3.07 -35.09 -58.01
CA ASP A 17 -2.28 -35.19 -59.26
C ASP A 17 -0.91 -34.48 -59.21
N ASN A 18 -0.34 -34.31 -58.02
CA ASN A 18 0.98 -33.71 -57.89
C ASN A 18 2.08 -34.67 -58.43
N PRO A 19 2.89 -34.27 -59.42
CA PRO A 19 3.96 -35.09 -59.98
C PRO A 19 4.96 -35.61 -58.94
N TYR A 20 5.16 -34.86 -57.85
CA TYR A 20 6.05 -35.25 -56.75
C TYR A 20 5.50 -36.43 -55.93
N ILE A 21 4.17 -36.53 -55.78
CA ILE A 21 3.50 -37.65 -55.10
C ILE A 21 3.65 -38.91 -55.95
N ILE A 22 3.45 -38.81 -57.26
CA ILE A 22 3.61 -39.94 -58.20
C ILE A 22 5.06 -40.44 -58.18
N ALA A 23 6.05 -39.54 -58.24
CA ALA A 23 7.46 -39.92 -58.16
C ALA A 23 7.82 -40.59 -56.81
N LEU A 24 7.23 -40.14 -55.70
CA LEU A 24 7.38 -40.78 -54.38
C LEU A 24 6.70 -42.16 -54.32
N GLU A 25 5.50 -42.31 -54.88
CA GLU A 25 4.80 -43.59 -54.97
C GLU A 25 5.57 -44.61 -55.83
N ASP A 26 6.15 -44.16 -56.95
CA ASP A 26 7.04 -44.99 -57.78
C ASP A 26 8.31 -45.37 -57.04
N LYS A 27 8.93 -44.43 -56.31
CA LYS A 27 10.12 -44.71 -55.48
C LYS A 27 9.81 -45.73 -54.39
N ILE A 28 8.67 -45.62 -53.71
CA ILE A 28 8.21 -46.58 -52.71
C ILE A 28 7.95 -47.94 -53.35
N THR A 29 7.30 -47.99 -54.52
CA THR A 29 6.99 -49.23 -55.22
C THR A 29 8.24 -49.95 -55.68
N ASN A 30 9.21 -49.21 -56.24
CA ASN A 30 10.50 -49.74 -56.65
C ASN A 30 11.34 -50.21 -55.44
N SER A 31 11.37 -49.44 -54.34
CA SER A 31 12.03 -49.89 -53.10
C SER A 31 11.38 -51.14 -52.51
N LYS A 32 10.04 -51.25 -52.53
CA LYS A 32 9.33 -52.47 -52.07
C LYS A 32 9.70 -53.67 -52.94
N LYS A 33 9.72 -53.52 -54.27
CA LYS A 33 10.14 -54.57 -55.20
C LYS A 33 11.58 -55.01 -54.92
N ALA A 34 12.51 -54.07 -54.76
CA ALA A 34 13.90 -54.36 -54.45
C ALA A 34 14.08 -55.08 -53.10
N ILE A 35 13.33 -54.69 -52.06
CA ILE A 35 13.35 -55.38 -50.75
C ILE A 35 12.83 -56.80 -50.88
N ILE A 36 11.71 -57.01 -51.58
CA ILE A 36 11.13 -58.35 -51.77
C ILE A 36 12.11 -59.25 -52.54
N GLU A 37 12.75 -58.71 -53.57
CA GLU A 37 13.75 -59.45 -54.35
C GLU A 37 14.98 -59.80 -53.51
N ASN A 38 15.50 -58.85 -52.71
CA ASN A 38 16.59 -59.12 -51.77
C ASN A 38 16.21 -60.18 -50.74
N ILE A 39 15.02 -60.11 -50.14
CA ILE A 39 14.56 -61.13 -49.18
C ILE A 39 14.43 -62.50 -49.85
N LYS A 40 13.95 -62.54 -51.10
CA LYS A 40 13.85 -63.79 -51.87
C LYS A 40 15.22 -64.39 -52.17
N ASN A 41 16.20 -63.55 -52.51
CA ASN A 41 17.58 -63.94 -52.75
C ASN A 41 18.27 -64.40 -51.45
N GLU A 42 18.05 -63.70 -50.33
CA GLU A 42 18.53 -64.09 -49.01
C GLU A 42 17.95 -65.43 -48.56
N LYS A 43 16.63 -65.63 -48.77
CA LYS A 43 15.98 -66.91 -48.47
C LYS A 43 16.57 -68.04 -49.33
N LYS A 44 16.79 -67.79 -50.63
CA LYS A 44 17.40 -68.79 -51.53
C LYS A 44 18.83 -69.12 -51.10
N THR A 45 19.63 -68.10 -50.75
CA THR A 45 21.00 -68.27 -50.27
C THR A 45 21.03 -69.05 -48.96
N SER A 46 20.14 -68.70 -48.02
CA SER A 46 19.96 -69.44 -46.77
C SER A 46 19.53 -70.90 -47.00
N GLN A 47 18.67 -71.16 -47.98
CA GLN A 47 18.25 -72.52 -48.33
C GLN A 47 19.41 -73.33 -48.94
N ILE A 48 20.24 -72.71 -49.78
CA ILE A 48 21.46 -73.34 -50.32
C ILE A 48 22.42 -73.65 -49.18
N ALA A 49 22.61 -72.72 -48.24
CA ALA A 49 23.46 -72.93 -47.07
C ALA A 49 22.94 -74.06 -46.17
N LEU A 50 21.61 -74.14 -45.94
CA LEU A 50 21.01 -75.25 -45.20
C LEU A 50 21.25 -76.59 -45.90
N ASN A 51 21.01 -76.67 -47.21
CA ASN A 51 21.26 -77.89 -47.96
C ASN A 51 22.75 -78.29 -47.94
N ASP A 52 23.68 -77.33 -48.01
CA ASP A 52 25.13 -77.61 -47.87
C ASP A 52 25.47 -78.11 -46.46
N LEU A 53 24.88 -77.53 -45.43
CA LEU A 53 25.07 -77.98 -44.05
C LEU A 53 24.51 -79.39 -43.83
N ASP A 54 23.34 -79.71 -44.38
CA ASP A 54 22.74 -81.05 -44.30
C ASP A 54 23.65 -82.08 -44.99
N LEU A 55 24.17 -81.76 -46.18
CA LEU A 55 25.15 -82.62 -46.87
C LEU A 55 26.42 -82.82 -46.05
N ARG A 56 26.93 -81.77 -45.40
CA ARG A 56 28.10 -81.90 -44.51
C ARG A 56 27.78 -82.74 -43.28
N ILE A 57 26.60 -82.59 -42.69
CA ILE A 57 26.15 -83.41 -41.56
C ILE A 57 26.10 -84.88 -41.97
N ASP A 58 25.55 -85.20 -43.15
CA ASP A 58 25.49 -86.57 -43.66
C ASP A 58 26.88 -87.15 -43.92
N GLN A 59 27.79 -86.38 -44.53
CA GLN A 59 29.19 -86.78 -44.72
C GLN A 59 29.90 -87.04 -43.39
N ILE A 60 29.69 -86.15 -42.41
CA ILE A 60 30.24 -86.33 -41.06
C ILE A 60 29.63 -87.56 -40.40
N ASN A 61 28.33 -87.81 -40.56
CA ASN A 61 27.66 -88.98 -40.00
C ASN A 61 28.18 -90.29 -40.62
N GLU A 62 28.43 -90.34 -41.93
CA GLU A 62 29.08 -91.47 -42.58
C GLU A 62 30.50 -91.70 -42.02
N THR A 63 31.28 -90.62 -41.88
CA THR A 63 32.63 -90.69 -41.30
C THR A 63 32.58 -91.16 -39.84
N VAL A 64 31.62 -90.66 -39.06
CA VAL A 64 31.40 -91.03 -37.66
C VAL A 64 30.99 -92.50 -37.54
N ASN A 65 30.21 -93.02 -38.49
CA ASN A 65 29.81 -94.43 -38.52
C ASN A 65 30.94 -95.38 -38.91
N GLN A 66 32.00 -94.91 -39.57
CA GLN A 66 33.22 -95.68 -39.85
C GLN A 66 34.12 -95.83 -38.61
N PHE A 67 33.96 -95.01 -37.57
CA PHE A 67 34.76 -95.12 -36.35
C PHE A 67 34.24 -96.21 -35.40
N PRO A 68 35.14 -97.04 -34.81
CA PRO A 68 34.80 -98.02 -33.78
C PRO A 68 34.01 -97.39 -32.62
N LYS A 69 33.10 -98.16 -32.00
CA LYS A 69 32.18 -97.66 -30.93
C LYS A 69 32.91 -96.85 -29.84
N THR A 70 34.10 -97.29 -29.43
CA THR A 70 34.92 -96.63 -28.40
C THR A 70 35.37 -95.22 -28.79
N GLN A 71 35.68 -94.96 -30.07
CA GLN A 71 36.06 -93.62 -30.53
C GLN A 71 34.87 -92.66 -30.59
N ARG A 72 33.67 -93.17 -30.94
CA ARG A 72 32.43 -92.39 -30.89
C ARG A 72 32.06 -91.97 -29.48
N GLU A 73 32.22 -92.87 -28.51
CA GLU A 73 32.00 -92.56 -27.10
C GLU A 73 33.00 -91.51 -26.59
N LEU A 74 34.29 -91.65 -26.95
CA LEU A 74 35.33 -90.67 -26.60
C LEU A 74 34.99 -89.28 -27.14
N PHE A 75 34.59 -89.16 -28.41
CA PHE A 75 34.19 -87.87 -28.99
C PHE A 75 32.96 -87.28 -28.28
N GLY A 76 32.01 -88.15 -27.88
CA GLY A 76 30.85 -87.75 -27.07
C GLY A 76 31.27 -87.16 -25.71
N PHE A 77 32.23 -87.79 -25.04
CA PHE A 77 32.81 -87.27 -23.79
C PHE A 77 33.59 -85.98 -24.01
N GLU A 78 34.41 -85.89 -25.05
CA GLU A 78 35.18 -84.68 -25.37
C GLU A 78 34.26 -83.49 -25.66
N ARG A 79 33.18 -83.70 -26.41
CA ARG A 79 32.17 -82.66 -26.67
C ARG A 79 31.51 -82.19 -25.38
N LYS A 80 31.11 -83.11 -24.50
CA LYS A 80 30.52 -82.77 -23.19
C LYS A 80 31.51 -82.01 -22.31
N PHE A 81 32.77 -82.44 -22.30
CA PHE A 81 33.85 -81.79 -21.56
C PHE A 81 34.07 -80.35 -22.06
N LYS A 82 34.26 -80.16 -23.38
CA LYS A 82 34.45 -78.84 -24.00
C LYS A 82 33.28 -77.89 -23.73
N LEU A 83 32.04 -78.40 -23.80
CA LEU A 83 30.86 -77.60 -23.52
C LEU A 83 30.82 -77.16 -22.04
N ASN A 84 31.10 -78.06 -21.11
CA ASN A 84 31.12 -77.74 -19.69
C ASN A 84 32.25 -76.77 -19.33
N ASP A 85 33.43 -76.93 -19.92
CA ASP A 85 34.56 -76.02 -19.73
C ASP A 85 34.21 -74.60 -20.21
N ALA A 86 33.69 -74.46 -21.43
CA ALA A 86 33.24 -73.18 -21.97
C ALA A 86 32.13 -72.54 -21.11
N LEU A 87 31.17 -73.34 -20.62
CA LEU A 87 30.11 -72.85 -19.74
C LEU A 87 30.68 -72.38 -18.39
N TYR A 88 31.62 -73.12 -17.81
CA TYR A 88 32.27 -72.76 -16.56
C TYR A 88 33.03 -71.44 -16.68
N THR A 89 33.84 -71.27 -17.75
CA THR A 89 34.56 -70.02 -18.03
C THR A 89 33.60 -68.85 -18.23
N TYR A 90 32.51 -69.05 -18.97
CA TYR A 90 31.49 -68.03 -19.16
C TYR A 90 30.85 -67.57 -17.84
N LEU A 91 30.48 -68.52 -16.98
CA LEU A 91 29.88 -68.21 -15.67
C LEU A 91 30.87 -67.47 -14.75
N LEU A 92 32.15 -67.86 -14.77
CA LEU A 92 33.23 -67.15 -14.05
C LEU A 92 33.37 -65.70 -14.51
N GLN A 93 33.41 -65.48 -15.83
CA GLN A 93 33.49 -64.15 -16.42
C GLN A 93 32.29 -63.29 -16.03
N LYS A 94 31.07 -63.83 -16.15
CA LYS A 94 29.86 -63.07 -15.83
C LYS A 94 29.73 -62.76 -14.34
N ARG A 95 30.19 -63.66 -13.47
CA ARG A 95 30.33 -63.39 -12.03
C ARG A 95 31.30 -62.23 -11.75
N SER A 96 32.45 -62.17 -12.41
CA SER A 96 33.39 -61.07 -12.22
C SER A 96 32.79 -59.73 -12.67
N GLU A 97 32.16 -59.70 -13.84
CA GLU A 97 31.49 -58.50 -14.37
C GLU A 97 30.40 -57.98 -13.41
N THR A 98 29.56 -58.87 -12.88
CA THR A 98 28.51 -58.48 -11.90
C THR A 98 29.08 -58.00 -10.57
N LEU A 99 30.19 -58.56 -10.10
CA LEU A 99 30.89 -58.07 -8.90
C LEU A 99 31.47 -56.66 -9.13
N ILE A 100 32.06 -56.41 -10.30
CA ILE A 100 32.56 -55.08 -10.68
C ILE A 100 31.40 -54.09 -10.77
N ALA A 101 30.31 -54.45 -11.45
CA ALA A 101 29.12 -53.62 -11.54
C ALA A 101 28.53 -53.30 -10.15
N LYS A 102 28.49 -54.29 -9.24
CA LYS A 102 28.05 -54.09 -7.85
C LYS A 102 28.98 -53.14 -7.08
N ALA A 103 30.29 -53.26 -7.27
CA ALA A 103 31.27 -52.37 -6.64
C ALA A 103 31.28 -50.96 -7.25
N SER A 104 30.89 -50.83 -8.53
CA SER A 104 30.81 -49.56 -9.25
C SER A 104 29.57 -48.72 -8.91
N ASN A 105 28.66 -49.21 -8.05
CA ASN A 105 27.54 -48.42 -7.51
C ASN A 105 28.02 -47.46 -6.40
N LEU A 106 29.08 -46.68 -6.67
CA LEU A 106 29.39 -45.48 -5.90
C LEU A 106 28.70 -44.30 -6.60
N PRO A 107 27.90 -43.48 -5.91
CA PRO A 107 27.38 -42.25 -6.49
C PRO A 107 28.55 -41.34 -6.90
N LEU A 108 28.47 -40.78 -8.11
CA LEU A 108 29.49 -39.94 -8.75
C LEU A 108 29.69 -38.56 -8.07
N ASN A 109 29.04 -38.32 -6.94
CA ASN A 109 29.06 -37.04 -6.24
C ASN A 109 29.18 -37.23 -4.71
N GLU A 110 30.16 -36.55 -4.14
CA GLU A 110 30.31 -36.35 -2.72
C GLU A 110 30.08 -34.86 -2.42
N ILE A 111 29.19 -34.55 -1.49
CA ILE A 111 28.88 -33.16 -1.13
C ILE A 111 30.06 -32.63 -0.30
N LEU A 112 30.90 -31.77 -0.90
CA LEU A 112 32.08 -31.20 -0.24
C LEU A 112 31.75 -30.12 0.79
N ASP A 113 30.71 -29.30 0.55
CA ASP A 113 30.24 -28.29 1.49
C ASP A 113 28.71 -28.10 1.35
N PRO A 114 27.90 -28.34 2.40
CA PRO A 114 26.47 -28.05 2.35
C PRO A 114 26.21 -26.55 2.28
N ALA A 115 25.13 -26.16 1.59
CA ALA A 115 24.73 -24.75 1.50
C ALA A 115 24.49 -24.16 2.90
N ARG A 116 25.23 -23.10 3.24
CA ARG A 116 25.00 -22.33 4.46
C ARG A 116 23.70 -21.55 4.29
N THR A 117 22.69 -21.88 5.09
CA THR A 117 21.59 -20.95 5.33
C THR A 117 22.17 -19.84 6.19
N ASP A 118 22.42 -18.68 5.59
CA ASP A 118 22.76 -17.49 6.37
C ASP A 118 21.69 -17.33 7.47
N LYS A 119 22.11 -17.44 8.73
CA LYS A 119 21.25 -17.31 9.92
C LYS A 119 20.72 -15.88 10.10
N TYR A 120 21.00 -14.99 9.16
CA TYR A 120 20.36 -13.68 9.09
C TYR A 120 18.95 -13.90 8.57
N GLY A 121 18.04 -14.20 9.50
CA GLY A 121 16.61 -14.19 9.22
C GLY A 121 16.24 -12.88 8.49
N ILE A 122 15.29 -12.99 7.57
CA ILE A 122 14.76 -11.85 6.81
C ILE A 122 14.47 -10.71 7.80
N VAL A 123 15.20 -9.59 7.67
CA VAL A 123 14.98 -8.38 8.49
C VAL A 123 13.69 -7.74 8.02
N SER A 124 12.57 -8.35 8.40
CA SER A 124 11.25 -7.83 8.10
C SER A 124 10.87 -6.82 9.18
N SER A 125 10.49 -5.62 8.74
CA SER A 125 10.07 -4.57 9.66
C SER A 125 8.81 -5.00 10.42
N ASN A 126 8.78 -4.75 11.73
CA ASN A 126 7.63 -5.04 12.58
C ASN A 126 6.46 -4.09 12.23
N LYS A 127 5.69 -4.42 11.18
CA LYS A 127 4.62 -3.57 10.66
C LYS A 127 3.63 -3.13 11.75
N LYS A 128 3.25 -4.04 12.65
CA LYS A 128 2.37 -3.73 13.80
C LYS A 128 2.97 -2.66 14.71
N LEU A 129 4.25 -2.78 15.06
CA LEU A 129 4.96 -1.81 15.89
C LEU A 129 5.01 -0.44 15.19
N ASN A 130 5.31 -0.41 13.89
CA ASN A 130 5.37 0.84 13.13
C ASN A 130 4.00 1.53 13.05
N TYR A 131 2.91 0.78 12.87
CA TYR A 131 1.56 1.35 12.89
C TYR A 131 1.19 1.92 14.26
N ILE A 132 1.55 1.24 15.34
CA ILE A 132 1.31 1.74 16.71
C ILE A 132 2.10 3.03 16.95
N ILE A 133 3.39 3.05 16.58
CA ILE A 133 4.23 4.25 16.67
C ILE A 133 3.62 5.39 15.82
N GLY A 134 3.16 5.08 14.61
CA GLY A 134 2.52 6.05 13.73
C GLY A 134 1.27 6.68 14.34
N ILE A 135 0.39 5.89 14.96
CA ILE A 135 -0.82 6.38 15.64
C ILE A 135 -0.45 7.27 16.84
N ILE A 136 0.52 6.85 17.64
CA ILE A 136 0.99 7.61 18.80
C ILE A 136 1.56 8.97 18.35
N LEU A 137 2.44 8.97 17.34
CA LEU A 137 3.01 10.20 16.79
C LEU A 137 1.93 11.10 16.17
N ALA A 138 0.94 10.53 15.49
CA ALA A 138 -0.16 11.28 14.88
C ALA A 138 -1.05 11.98 15.92
N LEU A 139 -1.11 11.48 17.16
CA LEU A 139 -1.85 12.13 18.25
C LEU A 139 -0.98 13.12 19.02
N ILE A 140 0.27 12.76 19.28
CA ILE A 140 1.20 13.58 20.07
C ILE A 140 1.63 14.84 19.32
N ILE A 141 2.02 14.72 18.05
CA ILE A 141 2.59 15.85 17.29
C ILE A 141 1.59 17.02 17.18
N PRO A 142 0.33 16.82 16.75
CA PRO A 142 -0.65 17.92 16.71
C PRO A 142 -0.95 18.48 18.10
N GLY A 143 -1.02 17.63 19.13
CA GLY A 143 -1.21 18.06 20.51
C GLY A 143 -0.11 19.01 20.98
N ILE A 144 1.16 18.65 20.71
CA ILE A 144 2.32 19.48 21.00
C ILE A 144 2.26 20.80 20.23
N ILE A 145 1.88 20.78 18.94
CA ILE A 145 1.76 22.00 18.13
C ILE A 145 0.68 22.95 18.68
N VAL A 146 -0.48 22.42 19.05
CA VAL A 146 -1.56 23.22 19.66
C VAL A 146 -1.14 23.79 21.01
N TYR A 147 -0.48 22.98 21.83
CA TYR A 147 0.04 23.41 23.12
C TYR A 147 1.09 24.52 22.98
N LEU A 148 2.08 24.36 22.08
CA LEU A 148 3.06 25.39 21.76
C LEU A 148 2.39 26.67 21.27
N LYS A 149 1.41 26.57 20.38
CA LYS A 149 0.68 27.74 19.89
C LYS A 149 -0.07 28.46 21.02
N TYR A 150 -0.60 27.73 21.99
CA TYR A 150 -1.25 28.30 23.17
C TYR A 150 -0.22 28.94 24.11
N PHE A 151 0.89 28.26 24.39
CA PHE A 151 1.94 28.73 25.29
C PHE A 151 2.68 29.97 24.76
N LEU A 152 2.89 30.06 23.44
CA LEU A 152 3.49 31.23 22.78
C LEU A 152 2.48 32.35 22.47
N SER A 153 1.21 32.21 22.87
CA SER A 153 0.18 33.20 22.56
C SER A 153 0.02 34.19 23.72
N ASP A 154 0.37 35.46 23.50
CA ASP A 154 0.16 36.56 24.45
C ASP A 154 -1.32 37.03 24.55
N LYS A 155 -2.27 36.13 24.29
CA LYS A 155 -3.70 36.46 24.28
C LYS A 155 -4.31 36.14 25.64
N VAL A 156 -5.09 37.08 26.15
CA VAL A 156 -6.00 36.86 27.29
C VAL A 156 -7.20 36.05 26.80
N ILE A 157 -7.29 34.79 27.22
CA ILE A 157 -8.34 33.85 26.77
C ILE A 157 -9.23 33.43 27.94
N SER A 158 -8.65 33.32 29.14
CA SER A 158 -9.32 32.86 30.35
C SER A 158 -9.50 33.99 31.35
N ASN A 159 -10.52 33.87 32.21
CA ASN A 159 -10.72 34.79 33.34
C ASN A 159 -9.52 34.78 34.29
N LYS A 160 -8.86 33.62 34.43
CA LYS A 160 -7.64 33.48 35.22
C LYS A 160 -6.51 34.35 34.70
N ASP A 161 -6.40 34.52 33.38
CA ASP A 161 -5.38 35.37 32.78
C ASP A 161 -5.56 36.84 33.22
N VAL A 162 -6.80 37.28 33.44
CA VAL A 162 -7.10 38.63 33.96
C VAL A 162 -6.82 38.70 35.46
N GLU A 163 -7.29 37.72 36.24
CA GLU A 163 -7.12 37.68 37.70
C GLU A 163 -5.63 37.59 38.13
N GLU A 164 -4.80 36.85 37.39
CA GLU A 164 -3.37 36.68 37.70
C GLU A 164 -2.54 37.90 37.30
N ASN A 165 -2.92 38.62 36.24
CA ASN A 165 -2.13 39.74 35.71
C ASN A 165 -2.67 41.11 36.15
N VAL A 166 -3.90 41.19 36.64
CA VAL A 166 -4.56 42.44 37.00
C VAL A 166 -5.28 42.30 38.34
N ASN A 167 -4.83 43.05 39.35
CA ASN A 167 -5.48 43.13 40.68
C ASN A 167 -6.76 44.00 40.66
N LEU A 168 -7.66 43.76 39.71
CA LEU A 168 -8.93 44.49 39.60
C LEU A 168 -10.11 43.50 39.53
N PRO A 169 -11.25 43.82 40.17
CA PRO A 169 -12.42 42.96 40.10
C PRO A 169 -13.03 42.98 38.69
N ILE A 170 -13.41 41.81 38.19
CA ILE A 170 -14.13 41.69 36.92
C ILE A 170 -15.60 42.11 37.16
N LEU A 171 -16.00 43.24 36.57
CA LEU A 171 -17.35 43.80 36.74
C LEU A 171 -18.43 43.08 35.90
N GLY A 172 -18.05 42.33 34.86
CA GLY A 172 -19.01 41.57 34.06
C GLY A 172 -18.43 41.04 32.75
N TYR A 173 -19.15 40.11 32.13
CA TYR A 173 -18.78 39.47 30.87
C TYR A 173 -19.76 39.88 29.77
N ILE A 174 -19.26 40.51 28.71
CA ILE A 174 -20.08 40.89 27.56
C ILE A 174 -19.91 39.84 26.46
N LEU A 175 -21.02 39.20 26.10
CA LEU A 175 -21.04 38.21 25.05
C LEU A 175 -20.83 38.86 23.67
N ARG A 176 -20.09 38.17 22.80
CA ARG A 176 -19.87 38.64 21.44
C ARG A 176 -21.19 38.65 20.66
N ASN A 177 -21.56 39.82 20.15
CA ASN A 177 -22.67 39.94 19.23
C ASN A 177 -22.34 39.29 17.87
N LYS A 178 -23.25 38.44 17.38
CA LYS A 178 -23.19 37.87 16.02
C LYS A 178 -24.04 38.66 15.02
N GLN A 179 -24.97 39.50 15.51
CA GLN A 179 -25.83 40.34 14.70
C GLN A 179 -25.15 41.68 14.37
N LYS A 180 -25.64 42.38 13.35
CA LYS A 180 -25.07 43.67 12.90
C LYS A 180 -25.54 44.89 13.71
N GLU A 181 -26.45 44.68 14.66
CA GLU A 181 -27.04 45.73 15.49
C GLU A 181 -26.03 46.21 16.55
N ASN A 182 -25.82 47.51 16.66
CA ASN A 182 -24.89 48.08 17.64
C ASN A 182 -25.58 48.48 18.96
N ASN A 183 -26.89 48.74 18.97
CA ASN A 183 -27.64 49.13 20.18
C ASN A 183 -28.62 48.03 20.64
N LEU A 184 -28.07 46.88 21.00
CA LEU A 184 -28.85 45.69 21.34
C LEU A 184 -29.72 45.85 22.58
N VAL A 185 -29.32 46.68 23.54
CA VAL A 185 -30.10 46.89 24.75
C VAL A 185 -31.42 47.60 24.45
N PHE A 186 -31.41 48.52 23.47
CA PHE A 186 -32.62 49.21 23.02
C PHE A 186 -33.40 48.38 21.99
N ASP A 187 -32.70 47.86 20.97
CA ASP A 187 -33.32 47.16 19.84
C ASP A 187 -33.89 45.80 20.25
N ASN A 188 -33.19 45.07 21.12
CA ASN A 188 -33.53 43.72 21.57
C ASN A 188 -33.38 43.57 23.10
N PRO A 189 -34.26 44.18 23.91
CA PRO A 189 -34.13 44.22 25.37
C PRO A 189 -34.15 42.85 26.05
N ASN A 190 -34.78 41.84 25.44
CA ASN A 190 -34.89 40.48 25.98
C ASN A 190 -33.73 39.56 25.57
N SER A 191 -32.69 40.10 24.90
CA SER A 191 -31.53 39.32 24.47
C SER A 191 -30.59 38.97 25.62
N VAL A 192 -29.82 37.89 25.45
CA VAL A 192 -28.78 37.47 26.42
C VAL A 192 -27.72 38.57 26.60
N ILE A 193 -27.40 39.31 25.53
CA ILE A 193 -26.44 40.41 25.58
C ILE A 193 -27.00 41.58 26.40
N ALA A 194 -28.29 41.89 26.25
CA ALA A 194 -28.93 42.91 27.09
C ALA A 194 -28.88 42.53 28.58
N GLU A 195 -29.04 41.24 28.91
CA GLU A 195 -28.92 40.77 30.29
C GLU A 195 -27.49 40.88 30.85
N SER A 196 -26.47 40.64 30.00
CA SER A 196 -25.07 40.92 30.36
C SER A 196 -24.85 42.39 30.74
N PHE A 197 -25.48 43.33 30.03
CA PHE A 197 -25.42 44.76 30.37
C PHE A 197 -26.20 45.12 31.63
N ARG A 198 -27.33 44.44 31.92
CA ARG A 198 -28.04 44.62 33.20
C ARG A 198 -27.21 44.15 34.39
N THR A 199 -26.51 43.03 34.23
CA THR A 199 -25.59 42.51 35.25
C THR A 199 -24.41 43.46 35.46
N LEU A 200 -23.80 43.95 34.37
CA LEU A 200 -22.72 44.94 34.44
C LEU A 200 -23.16 46.21 35.18
N ARG A 201 -24.35 46.74 34.85
CA ARG A 201 -24.93 47.90 35.52
C ARG A 201 -25.08 47.68 37.03
N THR A 202 -25.65 46.55 37.43
CA THR A 202 -25.84 46.19 38.85
C THR A 202 -24.50 46.10 39.57
N ASN A 203 -23.50 45.47 38.96
CA ASN A 203 -22.15 45.36 39.54
C ASN A 203 -21.44 46.71 39.66
N ILE A 204 -21.58 47.60 38.67
CA ILE A 204 -21.07 48.98 38.77
C ILE A 204 -21.74 49.71 39.94
N GLN A 205 -23.05 49.60 40.07
CA GLN A 205 -23.80 50.24 41.16
C GLN A 205 -23.35 49.75 42.54
N PHE A 206 -23.00 48.47 42.68
CA PHE A 206 -22.43 47.92 43.91
C PHE A 206 -20.97 48.31 44.14
N SER A 207 -20.18 48.44 43.07
CA SER A 207 -18.75 48.78 43.17
C SER A 207 -18.50 50.26 43.46
N SER A 208 -19.39 51.16 43.04
CA SER A 208 -19.23 52.60 43.24
C SER A 208 -20.37 53.15 44.11
N ASN A 209 -20.08 53.41 45.38
CA ASN A 209 -20.97 54.21 46.22
C ASN A 209 -20.96 55.65 45.70
N SER A 210 -21.99 56.03 44.94
CA SER A 210 -22.36 57.41 44.54
C SER A 210 -21.67 58.10 43.35
N ASN A 211 -20.76 57.46 42.61
CA ASN A 211 -20.17 58.11 41.43
C ASN A 211 -21.14 58.11 40.23
N GLN A 212 -21.50 59.32 39.77
CA GLN A 212 -22.40 59.54 38.61
C GLN A 212 -21.66 59.58 37.27
N VAL A 213 -20.32 59.60 37.28
CA VAL A 213 -19.47 59.69 36.08
C VAL A 213 -18.65 58.41 35.94
N ILE A 214 -18.77 57.75 34.78
CA ILE A 214 -18.09 56.50 34.47
C ILE A 214 -17.25 56.71 33.21
N LEU A 215 -15.93 56.49 33.32
CA LEU A 215 -15.03 56.49 32.17
C LEU A 215 -14.85 55.05 31.65
N ILE A 216 -15.13 54.83 30.38
CA ILE A 216 -14.89 53.56 29.70
C ILE A 216 -13.69 53.73 28.78
N THR A 217 -12.62 53.00 29.07
CA THR A 217 -11.38 52.99 28.28
C THR A 217 -10.89 51.55 28.10
N SER A 218 -9.87 51.37 27.27
CA SER A 218 -9.30 50.06 26.97
C SER A 218 -7.91 50.23 26.34
N SER A 219 -7.08 49.20 26.50
CA SER A 219 -5.66 49.22 26.17
C SER A 219 -5.37 49.33 24.68
N MET A 220 -6.26 48.80 23.82
CA MET A 220 -6.09 48.78 22.37
C MET A 220 -7.29 49.35 21.61
N LYS A 221 -7.09 49.67 20.33
CA LYS A 221 -8.20 50.00 19.43
C LYS A 221 -9.06 48.75 19.17
N CYS A 222 -10.35 48.95 18.89
CA CYS A 222 -11.29 47.88 18.51
C CYS A 222 -11.62 46.83 19.60
N GLU A 223 -11.39 47.10 20.88
CA GLU A 223 -11.81 46.20 21.99
C GLU A 223 -13.29 46.35 22.40
N GLY A 224 -14.06 47.18 21.68
CA GLY A 224 -15.49 47.34 21.93
C GLY A 224 -15.88 48.45 22.93
N LYS A 225 -14.96 49.35 23.32
CA LYS A 225 -15.23 50.52 24.17
C LYS A 225 -16.55 51.23 23.82
N SER A 226 -16.67 51.70 22.57
CA SER A 226 -17.84 52.44 22.10
C SER A 226 -19.13 51.62 22.20
N PHE A 227 -19.06 50.32 21.87
CA PHE A 227 -20.20 49.41 21.97
C PHE A 227 -20.65 49.22 23.42
N VAL A 228 -19.71 49.04 24.35
CA VAL A 228 -20.00 48.92 25.78
C VAL A 228 -20.59 50.23 26.32
N SER A 229 -20.02 51.39 25.96
CA SER A 229 -20.51 52.69 26.40
C SER A 229 -21.94 52.98 25.94
N LEU A 230 -22.25 52.70 24.66
CA LEU A 230 -23.59 52.90 24.11
C LEU A 230 -24.63 52.03 24.82
N ASN A 231 -24.38 50.72 24.90
CA ASN A 231 -25.35 49.79 25.46
C ASN A 231 -25.50 49.95 26.98
N LEU A 232 -24.43 50.31 27.70
CA LEU A 232 -24.53 50.65 29.12
C LEU A 232 -25.34 51.94 29.32
N ALA A 233 -25.12 52.97 28.51
CA ALA A 233 -25.91 54.20 28.55
C ALA A 233 -27.39 53.94 28.27
N SER A 234 -27.71 53.13 27.26
CA SER A 234 -29.08 52.69 26.97
C SER A 234 -29.68 51.88 28.12
N CYS A 235 -28.90 51.02 28.79
CA CYS A 235 -29.34 50.25 29.95
C CYS A 235 -29.68 51.13 31.17
N LEU A 236 -28.92 52.22 31.36
CA LEU A 236 -29.19 53.23 32.40
C LEU A 236 -30.42 54.07 32.05
N ALA A 237 -30.53 54.52 30.80
CA ALA A 237 -31.64 55.33 30.30
C ALA A 237 -32.99 54.57 30.39
N LEU A 238 -33.03 53.30 29.99
CA LEU A 238 -34.23 52.44 30.11
C LEU A 238 -34.68 52.22 31.56
N ASN A 239 -33.80 52.45 32.55
CA ASN A 239 -34.15 52.40 33.96
C ASN A 239 -34.53 53.78 34.52
N ASN A 240 -35.02 54.68 33.66
CA ASN A 240 -35.46 56.04 33.97
C ASN A 240 -34.37 56.91 34.64
N LYS A 241 -33.08 56.64 34.38
CA LYS A 241 -31.99 57.51 34.82
C LYS A 241 -31.66 58.53 33.73
N LYS A 242 -31.56 59.81 34.11
CA LYS A 242 -31.03 60.87 33.25
C LYS A 242 -29.57 60.55 32.93
N THR A 243 -29.33 60.07 31.72
CA THR A 243 -28.02 59.54 31.30
C THR A 243 -27.53 60.34 30.11
N ILE A 244 -26.29 60.83 30.19
CA ILE A 244 -25.62 61.50 29.08
C ILE A 244 -24.41 60.65 28.67
N LEU A 245 -24.31 60.36 27.37
CA LEU A 245 -23.16 59.66 26.80
C LEU A 245 -22.22 60.70 26.17
N LEU A 246 -21.03 60.85 26.74
CA LEU A 246 -20.02 61.78 26.24
C LEU A 246 -18.94 61.01 25.47
N LYS A 247 -18.63 61.48 24.27
CA LYS A 247 -17.59 60.89 23.41
C LYS A 247 -16.33 61.74 23.42
N PHE A 248 -15.34 61.30 24.17
CA PHE A 248 -14.03 61.95 24.26
C PHE A 248 -12.99 61.39 23.27
N ASP A 249 -13.36 60.49 22.36
CA ASP A 249 -12.47 60.04 21.27
C ASP A 249 -12.52 61.04 20.11
N LEU A 250 -11.70 62.09 20.22
CA LEU A 250 -11.59 63.16 19.22
C LEU A 250 -10.67 62.78 18.04
N ARG A 251 -9.95 61.66 18.13
CA ARG A 251 -8.95 61.29 17.11
C ARG A 251 -9.56 60.49 15.97
N ASN A 252 -10.28 59.42 16.28
CA ASN A 252 -10.94 58.57 15.29
C ASN A 252 -12.38 58.23 15.75
N PRO A 253 -13.30 59.20 15.74
CA PRO A 253 -14.65 59.00 16.25
C PRO A 253 -15.43 57.98 15.40
N ILE A 254 -15.80 56.83 15.98
CA ILE A 254 -16.72 55.86 15.36
C ILE A 254 -18.16 56.34 15.53
N LEU A 255 -18.90 56.54 14.44
CA LEU A 255 -20.29 57.01 14.49
C LEU A 255 -21.21 55.99 15.19
N PHE A 256 -22.11 56.47 16.05
CA PHE A 256 -23.20 55.64 16.58
C PHE A 256 -24.36 55.61 15.59
N ILE A 257 -25.18 54.53 15.64
CA ILE A 257 -26.21 54.22 14.62
C ILE A 257 -27.25 55.33 14.44
N ASN A 258 -27.38 56.27 15.38
CA ASN A 258 -28.30 57.41 15.29
C ASN A 258 -27.60 58.78 15.38
N ASP A 259 -26.35 58.89 14.95
CA ASP A 259 -25.67 60.18 14.79
C ASP A 259 -26.36 60.98 13.66
N VAL A 260 -27.52 61.57 13.95
CA VAL A 260 -28.04 62.70 13.19
C VAL A 260 -26.98 63.77 13.33
N ILE A 261 -26.28 64.04 12.24
CA ILE A 261 -25.08 64.86 12.19
C ILE A 261 -25.46 66.30 12.55
N LYS A 262 -25.48 66.64 13.85
CA LYS A 262 -25.29 68.02 14.27
C LYS A 262 -23.86 68.41 13.88
N LYS A 263 -23.72 69.60 13.30
CA LYS A 263 -22.44 70.14 12.80
C LYS A 263 -21.45 70.46 13.94
N GLU A 264 -21.97 70.54 15.16
CA GLU A 264 -21.27 70.98 16.36
C GLU A 264 -21.20 69.82 17.35
N GLY A 265 -20.04 69.66 18.00
CA GLY A 265 -19.78 68.57 18.94
C GLY A 265 -18.82 68.99 20.04
N LEU A 266 -18.33 68.02 20.82
CA LEU A 266 -17.52 68.27 22.00
C LEU A 266 -16.24 69.09 21.73
N SER A 267 -15.60 68.89 20.57
CA SER A 267 -14.44 69.69 20.16
C SER A 267 -14.74 71.19 20.04
N ASN A 268 -15.93 71.52 19.53
CA ASN A 268 -16.33 72.91 19.28
C ASN A 268 -16.67 73.60 20.60
N TYR A 269 -17.37 72.91 21.50
CA TYR A 269 -17.65 73.38 22.85
C TYR A 269 -16.37 73.63 23.66
N LEU A 270 -15.42 72.68 23.64
CA LEU A 270 -14.13 72.85 24.31
C LEU A 270 -13.26 73.98 23.71
N SER A 271 -13.53 74.37 22.46
CA SER A 271 -12.86 75.50 21.79
C SER A 271 -13.59 76.83 21.98
N GLY A 272 -14.73 76.86 22.69
CA GLY A 272 -15.53 78.06 22.93
C GLY A 272 -16.34 78.55 21.72
N LEU A 273 -16.61 77.68 20.74
CA LEU A 273 -17.33 78.04 19.51
C LEU A 273 -18.86 77.87 19.62
N CYS A 274 -19.35 77.12 20.61
CA CYS A 274 -20.76 76.76 20.80
C CYS A 274 -21.10 76.69 22.30
N GLU A 275 -22.37 76.82 22.68
CA GLU A 275 -22.83 76.64 24.06
C GLU A 275 -23.13 75.15 24.37
N ILE A 276 -23.38 74.82 25.65
CA ILE A 276 -23.59 73.43 26.06
C ILE A 276 -24.93 72.88 25.55
N GLU A 277 -25.94 73.74 25.42
CA GLU A 277 -27.26 73.41 24.90
C GLU A 277 -27.21 73.01 23.42
N ASP A 278 -26.26 73.58 22.65
CA ASP A 278 -26.13 73.35 21.21
C ASP A 278 -25.62 71.93 20.91
N ILE A 279 -24.73 71.40 21.77
CA ILE A 279 -24.10 70.09 21.60
C ILE A 279 -24.90 68.92 22.19
N ILE A 280 -25.87 69.19 23.06
CA ILE A 280 -26.72 68.14 23.64
C ILE A 280 -27.74 67.69 22.59
N GLN A 281 -27.83 66.37 22.38
CA GLN A 281 -28.82 65.73 21.52
C GLN A 281 -29.68 64.78 22.35
N GLN A 282 -31.00 64.91 22.21
CA GLN A 282 -31.94 63.96 22.78
C GLN A 282 -32.14 62.80 21.79
N THR A 283 -32.08 61.59 22.31
CA THR A 283 -32.23 60.31 21.58
C THR A 283 -33.21 59.41 22.29
#